data_AF-A0A925BT03-F1
#
_entry.id   AF-A0A925BT03-F1
#
_cell.length_a   1.000
_cell.length_b   1.000
_cell.length_c   1.000
_cell.angle_alpha   90.00
_cell.angle_beta   90.00
_cell.angle_gamma   90.00
#
_symmetry.space_group_name_H-M   'P 1'
#
loop_
_entity.id
_entity.type
_entity.pdbx_description
1 polymer ?
#
loop_
_entity_poly.entity_id
_entity_poly.type
_entity_poly.pdbx_seq_one_letter_code
_entity_poly.pdbx_strand_id
1 'polypeptide(L)' 'SKIGEDQLFYFSQRGISPEDAISMMISGFCKDVFNQLPMEFAVEADRLLSLKLEGSVG' A
#
# COMPACT_ATOMS: atom_id res chain seq x y z
N SER A 1 3.66 11.43 -5.08
CA SER A 1 4.57 10.45 -4.47
C SER A 1 4.69 9.26 -5.39
N LYS A 2 5.80 9.12 -6.13
CA LYS A 2 6.10 7.87 -6.87
C LYS A 2 6.93 6.98 -5.94
N ILE A 3 6.68 5.68 -5.97
CA ILE A 3 7.56 4.70 -5.33
C ILE A 3 8.91 4.78 -6.05
N GLY A 4 9.98 5.05 -5.29
CA GLY A 4 11.33 5.13 -5.86
C GLY A 4 11.86 3.74 -6.19
N GLU A 5 12.53 3.60 -7.33
CA GLU A 5 13.17 2.33 -7.75
C GLU A 5 14.17 1.84 -6.71
N ASP A 6 14.88 2.75 -6.03
CA ASP A 6 15.81 2.44 -4.94
C ASP A 6 15.12 1.71 -3.76
N GLN A 7 13.85 2.05 -3.47
CA GLN A 7 13.10 1.38 -2.40
C GLN A 7 12.73 -0.04 -2.80
N LEU A 8 12.24 -0.23 -4.04
CA LEU A 8 11.95 -1.56 -4.57
C LEU A 8 13.21 -2.43 -4.64
N PHE A 9 14.35 -1.85 -5.00
CA PHE A 9 15.64 -2.53 -5.02
C PHE A 9 16.10 -2.94 -3.61
N TYR A 10 15.88 -2.09 -2.59
CA TYR A 10 16.18 -2.42 -1.20
C TYR A 10 15.33 -3.59 -0.67
N PHE A 11 14.05 -3.64 -1.05
CA PHE A 11 13.15 -4.76 -0.70
C PHE A 11 13.53 -6.04 -1.44
N SER A 12 13.88 -5.95 -2.72
CA SER A 12 14.30 -7.12 -3.51
C SER A 12 15.61 -7.73 -3.00
N GLN A 13 16.56 -6.91 -2.52
CA GLN A 13 17.78 -7.39 -1.86
C GLN A 13 17.51 -8.17 -0.56
N ARG A 14 16.35 -7.97 0.06
CA ARG A 14 15.88 -8.72 1.24
C ARG A 14 15.03 -9.94 0.87
N GLY A 15 14.88 -10.24 -0.42
CA GLY A 15 14.04 -11.32 -0.90
C GLY A 15 12.53 -11.02 -0.82
N ILE A 16 12.15 -9.75 -0.68
CA ILE A 16 10.74 -9.32 -0.66
C ILE A 16 10.32 -9.03 -2.10
N SER A 17 9.19 -9.61 -2.51
CA SER A 17 8.65 -9.40 -3.86
C SER A 17 8.27 -7.92 -4.06
N PRO A 18 8.34 -7.39 -5.29
CA PRO A 18 7.93 -6.01 -5.55
C PRO A 18 6.45 -5.78 -5.20
N GLU A 19 5.56 -6.76 -5.40
CA GLU A 19 4.16 -6.68 -5.01
C GLU A 19 4.00 -6.56 -3.48
N ASP A 20 4.70 -7.39 -2.70
CA ASP A 20 4.67 -7.34 -1.24
C ASP A 20 5.27 -6.04 -0.71
N ALA A 21 6.34 -5.56 -1.33
CA ALA A 21 6.97 -4.28 -1.00
C ALA A 21 6.00 -3.11 -1.21
N ILE A 22 5.29 -3.10 -2.35
CA ILE A 22 4.27 -2.10 -2.66
C ILE A 22 3.13 -2.17 -1.64
N SER A 23 2.64 -3.38 -1.33
CA SER A 23 1.61 -3.59 -0.32
C SER A 23 2.02 -3.04 1.04
N MET A 24 3.23 -3.37 1.53
CA MET A 24 3.76 -2.86 2.80
C MET A 24 3.88 -1.33 2.82
N MET A 25 4.38 -0.72 1.74
CA MET A 25 4.52 0.73 1.64
C MET A 25 3.17 1.43 1.69
N ILE A 26 2.17 0.89 0.98
CA ILE A 26 0.81 1.44 0.97
C ILE A 26 0.15 1.26 2.32
N SER A 27 0.24 0.08 2.94
CA SER A 27 -0.27 -0.16 4.29
C SER A 27 0.34 0.80 5.31
N GLY A 28 1.65 1.07 5.21
CA GLY A 28 2.33 2.06 6.04
C GLY A 28 1.82 3.49 5.82
N PHE A 29 1.58 3.88 4.57
CA PHE A 29 1.03 5.19 4.22
C PHE A 29 -0.42 5.37 4.68
N CYS A 30 -1.24 4.34 4.52
CA CYS A 30 -2.64 4.36 4.92
C CYS A 30 -2.84 4.21 6.44
N LYS A 31 -1.82 3.81 7.21
CA LYS A 31 -1.92 3.62 8.67
C LYS A 31 -2.39 4.88 9.39
N ASP A 32 -1.83 6.04 9.04
CA ASP A 32 -2.22 7.31 9.66
C ASP A 32 -3.61 7.76 9.22
N VAL A 33 -4.00 7.43 7.98
CA VAL A 33 -5.34 7.67 7.45
C VAL A 33 -6.37 6.80 8.19
N PHE A 34 -6.09 5.51 8.37
CA PHE A 34 -6.94 4.58 9.09
C PHE A 34 -7.06 4.91 10.58
N ASN A 35 -5.99 5.42 11.21
CA ASN A 35 -6.04 5.88 12.60
C ASN A 35 -6.95 7.11 12.81
N GLN A 36 -7.11 7.93 11.78
CA GLN A 36 -8.03 9.08 11.79
C GLN A 36 -9.43 8.73 11.30
N LEU A 37 -9.59 7.57 10.66
CA LEU A 37 -10.87 7.12 10.12
C LEU A 37 -11.68 6.44 11.24
N PRO A 38 -12.95 6.81 11.44
CA PRO A 38 -13.80 6.08 12.38
C PRO A 38 -13.89 4.60 11.96
N MET A 39 -13.83 3.70 12.94
CA MET A 39 -13.86 2.24 12.72
C MET A 39 -15.03 1.77 11.85
N GLU A 40 -16.15 2.50 11.88
CA GLU A 40 -17.35 2.28 11.08
C GLU A 40 -17.09 2.37 9.56
N PHE A 41 -16.07 3.12 9.14
CA PHE A 41 -15.72 3.36 7.73
C PHE A 41 -14.44 2.64 7.30
N ALA A 42 -13.68 2.05 8.23
CA ALA A 42 -12.40 1.40 7.93
C ALA A 42 -12.56 0.22 6.95
N VAL A 43 -13.65 -0.54 7.10
CA VAL A 43 -13.97 -1.70 6.26
C VAL A 43 -14.30 -1.28 4.81
N GLU A 44 -14.95 -0.13 4.63
CA GLU A 44 -15.31 0.37 3.29
C GLU A 44 -14.11 1.02 2.59
N ALA A 45 -13.25 1.71 3.34
CA ALA A 45 -12.03 2.30 2.83
C ALA A 45 -11.03 1.24 2.32
N ASP A 46 -10.89 0.12 3.04
CA ASP A 46 -10.03 -1.00 2.65
C ASP A 46 -10.46 -1.64 1.31
N ARG A 47 -11.79 -1.80 1.13
CA ARG A 47 -12.37 -2.28 -0.15
C ARG A 47 -12.13 -1.33 -1.30
N LEU A 48 -12.36 -0.04 -1.10
CA LEU A 48 -12.17 0.98 -2.14
C LEU A 48 -10.69 1.10 -2.55
N LEU A 49 -9.76 1.00 -1.59
CA LEU A 49 -8.32 1.00 -1.85
C LEU A 49 -7.89 -0.22 -2.66
N SER A 50 -8.34 -1.41 -2.28
CA SER A 50 -8.03 -2.66 -2.99
C SER A 50 -8.51 -2.61 -4.45
N LEU A 51 -9.73 -2.13 -4.69
CA LEU A 51 -10.30 -1.95 -6.04
C LEU A 51 -9.49 -0.97 -6.90
N LYS A 52 -8.99 0.13 -6.31
CA LYS A 52 -8.16 1.10 -7.03
C LYS A 52 -6.77 0.55 -7.38
N LEU A 53 -6.24 -0.33 -6.54
CA LEU A 53 -4.92 -0.93 -6.73
C LEU A 53 -4.91 -1.95 -7.87
N GLU A 54 -5.95 -2.79 -7.97
CA GLU A 54 -6.11 -3.68 -9.14
C GLU A 54 -6.21 -2.91 -10.46
N GLY A 55 -6.84 -1.73 -10.47
CA GLY A 55 -7.00 -0.91 -11.67
C GLY A 55 -5.81 0.01 -12.02
N SER A 56 -4.82 0.13 -11.14
CA SER A 56 -3.70 1.08 -11.29
C SER A 56 -2.33 0.43 -11.49
N VAL A 57 -2.27 -0.91 -11.50
CA VAL A 57 -1.11 -1.69 -11.94
C VAL A 57 -1.32 -2.05 -13.41
N GLY A 58 -1.00 -1.10 -14.29
CA GLY A 58 -1.07 -1.19 -15.75
C GLY A 58 -0.19 -0.15 -16.40
#